data_AF-A0A2V8UYX6-F1
#
_entry.id   AF-A0A2V8UYX6-F1
#
_cell.length_a   1.000
_cell.length_b   1.000
_cell.length_c   1.000
_cell.angle_alpha   90.00
_cell.angle_beta   90.00
_cell.angle_gamma   90.00
#
_symmetry.space_group_name_H-M   'P 1'
#
loop_
_entity.id
_entity.type
_entity.pdbx_description
1 polymer ?
#
loop_
_entity_poly.entity_id
_entity_poly.type
_entity_poly.pdbx_seq_one_letter_code
_entity_poly.pdbx_strand_id
1 'polypeptide(L)' 'MKPSRILFAEMTRQELRAIAGETTVVLPLGATEQHGPHLPSGTDFLTVDRLAQAAAEFAAA' A
#
# COMPACT_ATOMS: atom_id res chain seq x y z
N MET A 1 6.64 -11.69 13.80
CA MET A 1 5.65 -12.68 13.29
C MET A 1 5.17 -12.20 11.92
N LYS A 2 5.12 -13.04 10.89
CA LYS A 2 4.70 -12.62 9.54
C LYS A 2 3.18 -12.34 9.54
N PRO A 3 2.72 -11.17 9.09
CA PRO A 3 1.30 -10.84 9.14
C PRO A 3 0.51 -11.69 8.13
N SER A 4 -0.67 -12.15 8.53
CA SER A 4 -1.57 -12.96 7.68
C SER A 4 -2.25 -12.14 6.59
N ARG A 5 -2.27 -10.81 6.73
CA ARG A 5 -2.73 -9.82 5.76
C ARG A 5 -1.75 -8.65 5.73
N ILE A 6 -1.51 -8.08 4.56
CA ILE A 6 -0.56 -6.98 4.38
C ILE A 6 -1.26 -5.62 4.31
N LEU A 7 -2.51 -5.58 3.85
CA LEU A 7 -3.27 -4.34 3.74
C LEU A 7 -3.76 -3.87 5.11
N PHE A 8 -3.30 -2.69 5.54
CA PHE A 8 -3.71 -2.07 6.81
C PHE A 8 -5.24 -1.98 6.95
N ALA A 9 -5.94 -1.69 5.83
CA ALA A 9 -7.40 -1.55 5.79
C ALA A 9 -8.17 -2.87 6.02
N GLU A 10 -7.52 -4.03 5.89
CA GLU A 10 -8.12 -5.34 6.10
C GLU A 10 -7.79 -5.93 7.47
N MET A 11 -7.10 -5.17 8.31
CA MET A 11 -6.70 -5.56 9.65
C MET A 11 -7.59 -4.88 10.70
N THR A 12 -7.93 -5.63 11.73
CA THR A 12 -8.56 -5.11 12.93
C THR A 12 -7.54 -4.33 13.77
N ARG A 13 -8.04 -3.46 14.65
CA ARG A 13 -7.21 -2.74 15.63
C ARG A 13 -6.36 -3.67 16.50
N GLN A 14 -6.86 -4.87 16.83
CA GLN A 14 -6.12 -5.84 17.66
C GLN A 14 -4.94 -6.42 16.89
N GLU A 15 -5.14 -6.80 15.63
CA GLU A 15 -4.07 -7.29 14.75
C GLU A 15 -2.99 -6.22 14.53
N LEU A 16 -3.38 -4.97 14.27
CA LEU A 16 -2.44 -3.85 14.12
C LEU A 16 -1.64 -3.58 15.41
N ARG A 17 -2.29 -3.67 16.58
CA ARG A 17 -1.62 -3.47 17.86
C ARG A 17 -0.58 -4.55 18.15
N ALA A 18 -0.78 -5.76 17.66
CA ALA A 18 0.16 -6.87 17.85
C ALA A 18 1.47 -6.71 17.07
N ILE A 19 1.49 -5.89 16.02
CA ILE A 19 2.68 -5.66 15.17
C ILE A 19 3.22 -4.23 15.26
N ALA A 20 2.56 -3.35 16.00
CA ALA A 20 2.93 -1.95 16.15
C ALA A 20 4.31 -1.80 16.80
N GLY A 21 5.17 -0.97 16.22
CA GLY A 21 6.54 -0.74 16.70
C GLY A 21 7.59 -1.70 16.12
N GLU A 22 7.17 -2.82 15.55
CA GLU A 22 8.06 -3.80 14.90
C GLU A 22 7.90 -3.84 13.38
N THR A 23 6.92 -3.10 12.84
CA THR A 23 6.56 -3.11 11.42
C THR A 23 6.67 -1.71 10.82
N THR A 24 7.15 -1.65 9.58
CA THR A 24 7.14 -0.42 8.77
C THR A 24 5.84 -0.35 7.97
N VAL A 25 5.16 0.80 8.01
CA VAL A 25 3.96 1.06 7.20
C VAL A 25 4.36 1.79 5.93
N VAL A 26 3.83 1.33 4.79
CA VAL A 26 3.94 2.01 3.50
C VAL A 26 2.61 2.68 3.20
N LEU A 27 2.62 4.00 3.00
CA LEU A 27 1.45 4.77 2.58
C LEU A 27 1.63 5.15 1.11
N PRO A 28 0.94 4.48 0.16
CA PRO A 28 0.96 4.90 -1.23
C PRO A 28 0.33 6.28 -1.37
N LEU A 29 1.05 7.20 -2.01
CA LEU A 29 0.58 8.55 -2.31
C LEU A 29 0.84 8.85 -3.78
N GLY A 30 -0.22 9.18 -4.50
CA GLY A 30 -0.17 9.63 -5.89
C GLY A 30 -0.90 10.95 -6.05
N ALA A 31 -1.21 11.28 -7.31
CA ALA A 31 -1.92 12.49 -7.67
C ALA A 31 -3.11 12.19 -8.61
N THR A 32 -3.96 13.20 -8.75
CA THR A 32 -4.98 13.28 -9.79
C THR A 32 -4.62 14.44 -10.71
N GLU A 33 -4.04 14.15 -11.86
CA GLU A 33 -3.51 15.15 -12.79
C GLU A 33 -3.57 14.67 -14.25
N GLN A 34 -3.42 15.57 -15.22
CA GLN A 34 -3.59 15.22 -16.63
C GLN A 34 -2.40 14.41 -17.16
N HIS A 35 -2.67 13.29 -17.87
CA HIS A 35 -1.65 12.41 -18.47
C HIS A 35 -1.80 12.25 -20.00
N GLY A 36 -2.28 13.29 -20.67
CA GLY A 36 -2.52 13.32 -22.11
C GLY A 36 -3.79 12.57 -22.52
N PRO A 37 -4.08 12.47 -23.83
CA PRO A 37 -5.35 11.93 -24.31
C PRO A 37 -5.50 10.41 -24.17
N HIS A 38 -4.46 9.71 -23.72
CA HIS A 38 -4.36 8.25 -23.77
C HIS A 38 -4.27 7.59 -22.37
N LEU A 39 -4.13 8.39 -21.30
CA LEU A 39 -4.04 7.88 -19.94
C LEU A 39 -5.07 8.53 -19.01
N PRO A 40 -5.57 7.81 -17.99
CA PRO A 40 -6.43 8.36 -16.96
C PRO A 40 -5.72 9.40 -16.10
N SER A 41 -6.48 10.34 -15.51
CA SER A 41 -5.90 11.33 -14.60
C SER A 41 -5.42 10.77 -13.26
N GLY A 42 -5.85 9.56 -12.90
CA GLY A 42 -5.42 8.87 -11.68
C GLY A 42 -4.19 7.98 -11.86
N THR A 43 -3.46 8.11 -12.98
CA THR A 43 -2.33 7.23 -13.33
C THR A 43 -1.33 7.08 -12.18
N ASP A 44 -0.93 8.19 -11.56
CA ASP A 44 0.04 8.18 -10.47
C ASP A 44 -0.42 7.34 -9.27
N PHE A 45 -1.68 7.51 -8.85
CA PHE A 45 -2.24 6.73 -7.75
C PHE A 45 -2.37 5.24 -8.11
N LEU A 46 -2.87 4.93 -9.31
CA LEU A 46 -3.04 3.55 -9.77
C LEU A 46 -1.70 2.80 -9.81
N THR A 47 -0.63 3.47 -10.25
CA THR A 47 0.71 2.88 -10.30
C THR A 47 1.29 2.68 -8.90
N VAL A 48 1.27 3.72 -8.05
CA VAL A 48 1.90 3.63 -6.72
C VAL A 48 1.15 2.70 -5.78
N ASP A 49 -0.18 2.58 -5.90
CA ASP A 49 -0.99 1.64 -5.12
C ASP A 49 -0.53 0.19 -5.36
N ARG A 50 -0.41 -0.22 -6.63
CA ARG A 50 0.06 -1.57 -6.97
C ARG A 50 1.52 -1.81 -6.63
N LEU A 51 2.38 -0.81 -6.86
CA LEU A 51 3.80 -0.93 -6.53
C LEU A 51 4.02 -1.10 -5.02
N ALA A 52 3.32 -0.30 -4.20
CA ALA A 52 3.44 -0.37 -2.75
C ALA A 52 3.00 -1.72 -2.19
N GLN A 53 1.89 -2.28 -2.70
CA GLN A 53 1.41 -3.61 -2.32
C GLN A 53 2.44 -4.70 -2.65
N ALA A 54 2.94 -4.72 -3.88
CA ALA A 54 3.96 -5.69 -4.31
C ALA A 54 5.27 -5.55 -3.52
N ALA A 55 5.71 -4.33 -3.23
CA ALA A 55 6.92 -4.08 -2.43
C ALA A 55 6.74 -4.56 -0.98
N ALA A 56 5.57 -4.34 -0.37
CA ALA A 56 5.26 -4.80 0.97
C ALA A 56 5.19 -6.34 1.03
N GLU A 57 4.57 -6.98 0.03
CA GLU A 57 4.57 -8.44 -0.13
C GLU A 57 5.98 -9.02 -0.26
N PHE A 58 6.82 -8.39 -1.09
CA PHE A 58 8.21 -8.81 -1.28
C PHE A 58 9.04 -8.63 0.00
N ALA A 59 8.90 -7.52 0.71
CA ALA A 59 9.64 -7.26 1.95
C ALA A 59 9.17 -8.12 3.13
N ALA A 60 7.90 -8.55 3.11
CA ALA A 60 7.36 -9.46 4.11
C ALA A 60 7.71 -10.94 3.82
N ALA A 61 8.26 -11.25 2.63
CA ALA A 61 8.64 -12.60 2.20
C ALA A 61 9.63 -13.25 3.17
#